data_AF-G0R6M2-F1
#
_entry.id   AF-G0R6M2-F1
#
_cell.length_a   1.000
_cell.length_b   1.000
_cell.length_c   1.000
_cell.angle_alpha   90.00
_cell.angle_beta   90.00
_cell.angle_gamma   90.00
#
_symmetry.space_group_name_H-M   'P 1'
#
loop_
_entity.id
_entity.type
_entity.pdbx_description
1 polymer ?
#
loop_
_entity_poly.entity_id
_entity_poly.type
_entity_poly.pdbx_seq_one_letter_code
_entity_poly.pdbx_strand_id
1 'polypeptide(L)'
;MRYKSQKCGNFDVPQIDKTSGKDSDLHLYVQYVMDVDQQYYASATWCQFLDGLGPSHGLINFNLAEILELELTDFIELKDLIEIVIHEITHILGFSEDDIPKWKSSIGTPYSKPTITQKIRDIDSLLLTTPHVLEFARKYFGCPTLVGMPLQNYGDQSSKNSHWENTIIQNEYMNASVSLTQAYFSGFTTNLLRDTGFYVEIDESMEEQMFYGKGKGCEYVLGKCKTTTREFCDPKTDEKLCDFYHNGLATCTTGQFNDPGCNNLFTNAAYKCWDVNSVLNNMNQLKETEFTLGLIRDVLTRTQFLKKQNKKMIKLWVIALKMNVMQMDNKSQYIYKKKKQYVNIIKKK
;
A
#
# COMPACT_ATOMS: atom_id res chain seq x y z
N MET A 1 4.42 24.99 -10.37
CA MET A 1 2.99 25.30 -10.63
C MET A 1 2.43 26.20 -9.54
N ARG A 2 1.41 27.02 -9.86
CA ARG A 2 0.68 27.84 -8.87
C ARG A 2 -0.55 27.08 -8.35
N TYR A 3 -0.89 27.29 -7.09
CA TYR A 3 -2.13 26.79 -6.50
C TYR A 3 -3.27 27.79 -6.70
N LYS A 4 -4.47 27.33 -7.03
CA LYS A 4 -5.61 28.19 -7.41
C LYS A 4 -6.54 28.56 -6.26
N SER A 5 -6.66 27.72 -5.25
CA SER A 5 -7.60 27.92 -4.13
C SER A 5 -6.92 28.60 -2.93
N GLN A 6 -7.70 29.12 -1.99
CA GLN A 6 -7.18 29.59 -0.70
C GLN A 6 -6.82 28.45 0.24
N LYS A 7 -7.54 27.32 0.12
CA LYS A 7 -7.40 26.15 0.98
C LYS A 7 -7.22 24.87 0.19
N CYS A 8 -6.55 23.93 0.83
CA CYS A 8 -6.38 22.53 0.41
C CYS A 8 -6.91 21.69 1.57
N GLY A 9 -8.17 21.23 1.46
CA GLY A 9 -8.91 20.76 2.64
C GLY A 9 -9.02 21.86 3.70
N ASN A 10 -8.55 21.57 4.92
CA ASN A 10 -8.48 22.54 6.01
C ASN A 10 -7.16 23.32 6.08
N PHE A 11 -6.18 22.99 5.23
CA PHE A 11 -4.88 23.64 5.21
C PHE A 11 -4.94 24.99 4.49
N ASP A 12 -4.48 26.05 5.17
CA ASP A 12 -4.37 27.40 4.61
C ASP A 12 -3.13 27.50 3.72
N VAL A 13 -3.34 27.64 2.41
CA VAL A 13 -2.25 27.62 1.44
C VAL A 13 -1.48 28.95 1.45
N PRO A 14 -0.14 28.91 1.65
CA PRO A 14 0.71 30.09 1.67
C PRO A 14 0.54 30.98 0.43
N GLN A 15 0.58 32.30 0.61
CA GLN A 15 0.39 33.25 -0.50
C GLN A 15 1.41 33.04 -1.63
N ILE A 16 2.64 32.66 -1.28
CA ILE A 16 3.71 32.43 -2.26
C ILE A 16 3.42 31.28 -3.23
N ASP A 17 2.70 30.24 -2.80
CA ASP A 17 2.33 29.11 -3.67
C ASP A 17 1.23 29.48 -4.65
N LYS A 18 0.43 30.51 -4.32
CA LYS A 18 -0.62 31.05 -5.18
C LYS A 18 -0.08 32.10 -6.16
N THR A 19 0.81 32.98 -5.71
CA THR A 19 1.33 34.10 -6.54
C THR A 19 2.51 33.71 -7.41
N SER A 20 3.49 33.02 -6.84
CA SER A 20 4.72 32.62 -7.54
C SER A 20 4.66 31.15 -7.94
N GLY A 21 4.16 30.31 -7.05
CA GLY A 21 4.26 28.85 -7.17
C GLY A 21 5.69 28.36 -6.94
N LYS A 22 5.89 27.05 -7.07
CA LYS A 22 7.20 26.39 -6.98
C LYS A 22 7.51 25.62 -8.25
N ASP A 23 8.78 25.45 -8.57
CA ASP A 23 9.21 24.55 -9.65
C ASP A 23 9.24 23.10 -9.12
N SER A 24 8.08 22.46 -9.18
CA SER A 24 7.86 21.09 -8.71
C SER A 24 6.72 20.42 -9.49
N ASP A 25 6.78 19.10 -9.58
CA ASP A 25 5.77 18.25 -10.23
C ASP A 25 4.60 17.91 -9.31
N LEU A 26 4.85 17.88 -8.01
CA LEU A 26 3.89 17.65 -6.94
C LEU A 26 4.30 18.47 -5.72
N HIS A 27 3.36 19.17 -5.10
CA HIS A 27 3.57 19.88 -3.84
C HIS A 27 2.69 19.27 -2.77
N LEU A 28 3.28 18.74 -1.70
CA LEU A 28 2.53 18.18 -0.58
C LEU A 28 2.49 19.15 0.59
N TYR A 29 1.27 19.40 1.05
CA TYR A 29 1.00 20.04 2.32
C TYR A 29 0.87 18.97 3.39
N VAL A 30 1.41 19.22 4.56
CA VAL A 30 1.33 18.31 5.70
C VAL A 30 0.58 19.02 6.82
N GLN A 31 -0.46 18.36 7.32
CA GLN A 31 -1.27 18.82 8.43
C GLN A 31 -1.29 17.75 9.53
N TYR A 32 -1.47 18.22 10.76
CA TYR A 32 -1.71 17.39 11.94
C TYR A 32 -3.06 17.78 12.53
N VAL A 33 -3.87 16.80 12.86
CA VAL A 33 -5.15 16.96 13.56
C VAL A 33 -5.17 16.07 14.78
N MET A 34 -6.01 16.41 15.76
CA MET A 34 -6.29 15.55 16.91
C MET A 34 -7.73 15.06 16.75
N ASP A 35 -7.88 13.84 16.26
CA ASP A 35 -9.18 13.22 15.98
C ASP A 35 -9.30 11.95 16.83
N VAL A 36 -9.91 12.07 18.00
CA VAL A 36 -10.00 10.97 18.98
C VAL A 36 -11.12 9.98 18.66
N ASP A 37 -11.99 10.31 17.70
CA ASP A 37 -13.16 9.50 17.34
C ASP A 37 -12.90 8.60 16.13
N GLN A 38 -11.71 8.70 15.51
CA GLN A 38 -11.34 8.01 14.28
C GLN A 38 -9.97 7.34 14.38
N GLN A 39 -9.88 6.07 13.99
CA GLN A 39 -8.67 5.27 14.09
C GLN A 39 -7.93 5.21 12.75
N TYR A 40 -7.10 6.22 12.48
CA TYR A 40 -6.21 6.26 11.32
C TYR A 40 -4.92 6.99 11.67
N TYR A 41 -3.77 6.54 11.17
CA TYR A 41 -2.49 7.25 11.38
C TYR A 41 -2.32 8.44 10.43
N ALA A 42 -2.70 8.26 9.17
CA ALA A 42 -2.65 9.29 8.14
C ALA A 42 -3.79 9.11 7.14
N SER A 43 -4.18 10.20 6.49
CA SER A 43 -5.06 10.21 5.33
C SER A 43 -4.55 11.23 4.31
N ALA A 44 -4.78 10.99 3.02
CA ALA A 44 -4.37 11.93 2.00
C ALA A 44 -5.29 12.03 0.80
N THR A 45 -5.23 13.20 0.18
CA THR A 45 -5.94 13.47 -1.08
C THR A 45 -5.21 14.56 -1.88
N TRP A 46 -5.39 14.57 -3.18
CA TRP A 46 -4.94 15.71 -3.98
C TRP A 46 -5.90 16.88 -3.80
N CYS A 47 -5.37 18.10 -3.79
CA CYS A 47 -6.14 19.34 -3.67
C CYS A 47 -6.24 20.11 -4.98
N GLN A 48 -5.32 19.87 -5.90
CA GLN A 48 -5.38 20.44 -7.24
C GLN A 48 -4.97 19.42 -8.28
N PHE A 49 -5.89 19.16 -9.18
CA PHE A 49 -5.69 18.37 -10.38
C PHE A 49 -5.52 19.30 -11.58
N LEU A 50 -4.58 18.99 -12.46
CA LEU A 50 -4.38 19.70 -13.72
C LEU A 50 -4.82 18.82 -14.87
N ASP A 51 -5.72 19.34 -15.70
CA ASP A 51 -6.24 18.61 -16.86
C ASP A 51 -5.10 18.11 -17.75
N GLY A 52 -5.11 16.81 -18.01
CA GLY A 52 -4.09 16.17 -18.83
C GLY A 52 -2.70 16.06 -18.19
N LEU A 53 -2.45 16.58 -16.98
CA LEU A 53 -1.17 16.42 -16.27
C LEU A 53 -1.30 15.63 -14.96
N GLY A 54 -2.52 15.53 -14.42
CA GLY A 54 -2.78 14.81 -13.18
C GLY A 54 -2.65 15.68 -11.93
N PRO A 55 -2.57 15.04 -10.75
CA PRO A 55 -2.43 15.71 -9.46
C PRO A 55 -1.19 16.62 -9.41
N SER A 56 -1.32 17.83 -8.89
CA SER A 56 -0.23 18.81 -8.77
C SER A 56 0.06 19.25 -7.35
N HIS A 57 -0.96 19.22 -6.49
CA HIS A 57 -0.85 19.54 -5.07
C HIS A 57 -1.68 18.52 -4.29
N GLY A 58 -1.22 18.12 -3.12
CA GLY A 58 -1.97 17.26 -2.23
C GLY A 58 -1.77 17.59 -0.77
N LEU A 59 -2.62 17.01 0.07
CA LEU A 59 -2.60 17.13 1.51
C LEU A 59 -2.36 15.74 2.10
N ILE A 60 -1.42 15.66 3.03
CA ILE A 60 -1.30 14.54 3.97
C ILE A 60 -1.75 15.07 5.33
N ASN A 61 -2.71 14.39 5.94
CA ASN A 61 -3.22 14.69 7.25
C ASN A 61 -2.85 13.56 8.21
N PHE A 62 -2.18 13.91 9.30
CA PHE A 62 -1.76 12.98 10.35
C PHE A 62 -2.67 13.10 11.57
N ASN A 63 -3.16 11.97 12.09
CA ASN A 63 -3.89 11.98 13.35
C ASN A 63 -2.93 11.85 14.53
N LEU A 64 -2.79 12.92 15.30
CA LEU A 64 -1.96 12.94 16.50
C LEU A 64 -2.50 12.03 17.61
N ALA A 65 -3.81 11.73 17.64
CA ALA A 65 -4.37 10.82 18.65
C ALA A 65 -3.71 9.44 18.55
N GLU A 66 -3.54 8.92 17.33
CA GLU A 66 -2.93 7.61 17.08
C GLU A 66 -1.39 7.68 17.08
N ILE A 67 -0.79 8.74 16.52
CA ILE A 67 0.68 8.85 16.41
C ILE A 67 1.36 9.02 17.76
N LEU A 68 0.71 9.67 18.73
CA LEU A 68 1.26 9.83 20.08
C LEU A 68 1.38 8.52 20.85
N GLU A 69 0.69 7.46 20.40
CA GLU A 69 0.80 6.12 20.97
C GLU A 69 1.99 5.33 20.40
N LEU A 70 2.67 5.83 19.36
CA LEU A 70 3.81 5.18 18.72
C LEU A 70 5.15 5.57 19.36
N GLU A 71 6.04 4.59 19.53
CA GLU A 71 7.45 4.82 19.84
C GLU A 71 8.24 5.08 18.54
N LEU A 72 8.26 6.33 18.08
CA LEU A 72 8.95 6.71 16.82
C LEU A 72 10.48 6.49 16.83
N THR A 73 11.08 6.19 17.98
CA THR A 73 12.47 5.75 18.08
C THR A 73 12.65 4.26 17.77
N ASP A 74 11.58 3.47 17.87
CA ASP A 74 11.55 2.10 17.39
C ASP A 74 11.51 2.08 15.87
N PHE A 75 12.43 1.30 15.28
CA PHE A 75 12.60 1.27 13.83
C PHE A 75 11.43 0.56 13.12
N ILE A 76 10.79 -0.42 13.77
CA ILE A 76 9.67 -1.18 13.21
C ILE A 76 8.44 -0.27 13.17
N GLU A 77 8.11 0.40 14.27
CA GLU A 77 6.96 1.31 14.31
C GLU A 77 7.12 2.50 13.35
N LEU A 78 8.30 3.11 13.30
CA LEU A 78 8.58 4.18 12.34
C LEU A 78 8.45 3.70 10.89
N LYS A 79 8.95 2.49 10.60
CA LYS A 79 8.82 1.89 9.25
C LYS A 79 7.35 1.66 8.90
N ASP A 80 6.58 1.09 9.81
CA ASP A 80 5.16 0.77 9.57
C ASP A 80 4.35 2.07 9.33
N LEU A 81 4.63 3.15 10.09
CA LEU A 81 4.07 4.48 9.82
C LEU A 81 4.47 5.03 8.43
N ILE A 82 5.73 4.91 8.03
CA ILE A 82 6.18 5.37 6.71
C ILE A 82 5.54 4.59 5.57
N GLU A 83 5.28 3.29 5.75
CA GLU A 83 4.54 2.48 4.77
C GLU A 83 3.11 3.01 4.57
N ILE A 84 2.43 3.39 5.66
CA ILE A 84 1.11 4.03 5.60
C ILE A 84 1.20 5.39 4.90
N VAL A 85 2.19 6.23 5.21
CA VAL A 85 2.33 7.54 4.54
C VAL A 85 2.53 7.37 3.02
N ILE A 86 3.26 6.34 2.58
CA ILE A 86 3.47 6.08 1.16
C ILE A 86 2.21 5.53 0.48
N HIS A 87 1.41 4.73 1.19
CA HIS A 87 0.07 4.36 0.77
C HIS A 87 -0.79 5.61 0.52
N GLU A 88 -0.85 6.52 1.49
CA GLU A 88 -1.60 7.76 1.39
C GLU A 88 -1.10 8.66 0.24
N ILE A 89 0.21 8.77 0.06
CA ILE A 89 0.79 9.48 -1.09
C ILE A 89 0.33 8.86 -2.42
N THR A 90 0.13 7.55 -2.48
CA THR A 90 -0.34 6.88 -3.71
C THR A 90 -1.77 7.30 -4.07
N HIS A 91 -2.63 7.58 -3.10
CA HIS A 91 -3.93 8.20 -3.37
C HIS A 91 -3.76 9.59 -3.97
N ILE A 92 -2.83 10.42 -3.46
CA ILE A 92 -2.50 11.73 -4.07
C ILE A 92 -2.01 11.53 -5.51
N LEU A 93 -1.29 10.45 -5.81
CA LEU A 93 -0.80 10.14 -7.14
C LEU A 93 -1.89 9.69 -8.12
N GLY A 94 -3.12 9.52 -7.65
CA GLY A 94 -4.29 9.31 -8.50
C GLY A 94 -4.87 7.90 -8.43
N PHE A 95 -4.56 7.12 -7.39
CA PHE A 95 -5.32 5.89 -7.12
C PHE A 95 -6.52 6.22 -6.22
N SER A 96 -7.67 6.50 -6.82
CA SER A 96 -8.95 6.54 -6.11
C SER A 96 -10.10 6.29 -7.10
N GLU A 97 -11.27 5.93 -6.60
CA GLU A 97 -12.48 5.75 -7.42
C GLU A 97 -12.76 7.00 -8.29
N ASP A 98 -12.66 8.18 -7.70
CA ASP A 98 -12.93 9.47 -8.36
C ASP A 98 -11.86 9.86 -9.40
N ASP A 99 -10.69 9.24 -9.35
CA ASP A 99 -9.59 9.51 -10.27
C ASP A 99 -9.59 8.60 -11.48
N ILE A 100 -10.10 7.38 -11.36
CA ILE A 100 -10.14 6.40 -12.46
C ILE A 100 -10.76 6.99 -13.76
N PRO A 101 -11.87 7.76 -13.72
CA PRO A 101 -12.42 8.40 -14.92
C PRO A 101 -11.52 9.45 -15.57
N LYS A 102 -10.54 10.00 -14.83
CA LYS A 102 -9.60 11.04 -15.31
C LYS A 102 -8.35 10.44 -15.92
N TRP A 103 -8.15 9.13 -15.79
CA TRP A 103 -6.97 8.45 -16.31
C TRP A 103 -6.98 8.42 -17.84
N LYS A 104 -5.78 8.35 -18.40
CA LYS A 104 -5.56 8.41 -19.83
C LYS A 104 -4.54 7.38 -20.28
N SER A 105 -4.71 6.94 -21.52
CA SER A 105 -3.75 6.08 -22.21
C SER A 105 -2.38 6.74 -22.34
N SER A 106 -1.37 5.94 -22.72
CA SER A 106 -0.01 6.41 -22.96
C SER A 106 0.06 7.57 -23.96
N ILE A 107 -0.83 7.58 -24.96
CA ILE A 107 -0.98 8.62 -25.99
C ILE A 107 -1.83 9.84 -25.54
N GLY A 108 -2.28 9.87 -24.29
CA GLY A 108 -2.97 11.01 -23.68
C GLY A 108 -4.48 11.05 -23.88
N THR A 109 -5.08 10.03 -24.51
CA THR A 109 -6.54 9.94 -24.68
C THR A 109 -7.19 9.32 -23.43
N PRO A 110 -8.25 9.93 -22.86
CA PRO A 110 -8.99 9.34 -21.75
C PRO A 110 -9.50 7.93 -22.06
N TYR A 111 -9.56 7.05 -21.07
CA TYR A 111 -10.20 5.75 -21.26
C TYR A 111 -11.72 5.91 -21.37
N SER A 112 -12.33 5.31 -22.39
CA SER A 112 -13.78 5.38 -22.59
C SER A 112 -14.56 4.61 -21.52
N LYS A 113 -14.01 3.50 -21.05
CA LYS A 113 -14.60 2.64 -20.03
C LYS A 113 -13.48 1.97 -19.22
N PRO A 114 -12.84 2.68 -18.28
CA PRO A 114 -11.73 2.14 -17.50
C PRO A 114 -12.18 1.06 -16.51
N THR A 115 -13.46 0.96 -16.20
CA THR A 115 -14.01 -0.02 -15.25
C THR A 115 -15.22 -0.78 -15.79
N ILE A 116 -15.47 -1.95 -15.21
CA ILE A 116 -16.68 -2.76 -15.43
C ILE A 116 -17.15 -3.32 -14.10
N THR A 117 -18.46 -3.42 -13.90
CA THR A 117 -19.03 -4.13 -12.75
C THR A 117 -19.28 -5.59 -13.14
N GLN A 118 -18.83 -6.52 -12.32
CA GLN A 118 -19.12 -7.94 -12.45
C GLN A 118 -19.44 -8.52 -11.07
N LYS A 119 -20.41 -9.43 -11.02
CA LYS A 119 -20.70 -10.21 -9.81
C LYS A 119 -19.61 -11.24 -9.57
N ILE A 120 -18.92 -11.14 -8.44
CA ILE A 120 -17.91 -12.08 -7.96
C ILE A 120 -18.31 -12.50 -6.55
N ARG A 121 -18.40 -13.81 -6.28
CA ARG A 121 -18.86 -14.36 -4.98
C ARG A 121 -20.17 -13.72 -4.48
N ASP A 122 -21.12 -13.56 -5.42
CA ASP A 122 -22.43 -12.94 -5.19
C ASP A 122 -22.43 -11.45 -4.83
N ILE A 123 -21.27 -10.78 -4.94
CA ILE A 123 -21.07 -9.35 -4.67
C ILE A 123 -20.81 -8.61 -5.98
N ASP A 124 -21.51 -7.50 -6.19
CA ASP A 124 -21.24 -6.61 -7.32
C ASP A 124 -19.90 -5.90 -7.08
N SER A 125 -18.87 -6.29 -7.84
CA SER A 125 -17.50 -5.80 -7.69
C SER A 125 -17.13 -4.91 -8.87
N LEU A 126 -16.46 -3.78 -8.61
CA LEU A 126 -15.89 -2.94 -9.64
C LEU A 126 -14.52 -3.50 -10.05
N LEU A 127 -14.32 -3.71 -11.35
CA LEU A 127 -13.10 -4.26 -11.90
C LEU A 127 -12.42 -3.20 -12.77
N LEU A 128 -11.12 -3.02 -12.58
CA LEU A 128 -10.28 -2.15 -13.39
C LEU A 128 -9.85 -2.87 -14.67
N THR A 129 -10.14 -2.27 -15.82
CA THR A 129 -9.95 -2.88 -17.16
C THR A 129 -8.82 -2.25 -17.96
N THR A 130 -8.03 -1.36 -17.32
CA THR A 130 -6.95 -0.64 -18.00
C THR A 130 -5.83 -1.58 -18.45
N PRO A 131 -5.13 -1.26 -19.55
CA PRO A 131 -4.32 -2.24 -20.28
C PRO A 131 -3.22 -2.90 -19.45
N HIS A 132 -2.39 -2.13 -18.74
CA HIS A 132 -1.25 -2.68 -18.02
C HIS A 132 -1.69 -3.48 -16.79
N VAL A 133 -2.68 -2.99 -16.04
CA VAL A 133 -3.24 -3.70 -14.88
C VAL A 133 -3.88 -5.02 -15.32
N LEU A 134 -4.70 -5.00 -16.36
CA LEU A 134 -5.40 -6.20 -16.84
C LEU A 134 -4.41 -7.24 -17.39
N GLU A 135 -3.42 -6.81 -18.17
CA GLU A 135 -2.37 -7.71 -18.68
C GLU A 135 -1.59 -8.33 -17.51
N PHE A 136 -1.16 -7.52 -16.55
CA PHE A 136 -0.43 -7.99 -15.38
C PHE A 136 -1.27 -8.96 -14.55
N ALA A 137 -2.54 -8.64 -14.27
CA ALA A 137 -3.44 -9.49 -13.49
C ALA A 137 -3.66 -10.85 -14.15
N ARG A 138 -3.95 -10.89 -15.46
CA ARG A 138 -4.10 -12.14 -16.22
C ARG A 138 -2.88 -13.03 -16.12
N LYS A 139 -1.68 -12.44 -16.26
CA LYS A 139 -0.41 -13.15 -16.13
C LYS A 139 -0.12 -13.59 -14.69
N TYR A 140 -0.36 -12.72 -13.71
CA TYR A 140 -0.07 -12.97 -12.30
C TYR A 140 -0.90 -14.12 -11.75
N PHE A 141 -2.22 -14.11 -11.99
CA PHE A 141 -3.10 -15.19 -11.55
C PHE A 141 -3.04 -16.42 -12.46
N GLY A 142 -2.58 -16.28 -13.71
CA GLY A 142 -2.74 -17.33 -14.72
C GLY A 142 -4.20 -17.49 -15.16
N CYS A 143 -4.92 -16.37 -15.28
CA CYS A 143 -6.33 -16.32 -15.68
C CYS A 143 -6.53 -15.51 -16.96
N PRO A 144 -6.46 -16.12 -18.16
CA PRO A 144 -6.59 -15.40 -19.43
C PRO A 144 -7.99 -14.79 -19.65
N THR A 145 -9.04 -15.36 -19.05
CA THR A 145 -10.42 -14.89 -19.20
C THR A 145 -10.82 -13.79 -18.23
N LEU A 146 -9.91 -13.34 -17.35
CA LEU A 146 -10.18 -12.22 -16.45
C LEU A 146 -10.51 -10.97 -17.28
N VAL A 147 -11.62 -10.29 -16.98
CA VAL A 147 -12.06 -9.11 -17.75
C VAL A 147 -11.57 -7.78 -17.16
N GLY A 148 -11.14 -7.81 -15.90
CA GLY A 148 -10.59 -6.67 -15.15
C GLY A 148 -10.06 -7.13 -13.80
N MET A 149 -9.21 -6.33 -13.16
CA MET A 149 -8.72 -6.61 -11.80
C MET A 149 -9.74 -6.11 -10.77
N PRO A 150 -10.28 -6.96 -9.89
CA PRO A 150 -11.22 -6.52 -8.85
C PRO A 150 -10.59 -5.48 -7.91
N LEU A 151 -11.34 -4.42 -7.65
CA LEU A 151 -11.07 -3.43 -6.62
C LEU A 151 -11.84 -3.78 -5.35
N GLN A 152 -11.38 -3.23 -4.22
CA GLN A 152 -11.95 -3.46 -2.91
C GLN A 152 -13.47 -3.19 -2.92
N ASN A 153 -14.25 -4.21 -2.60
CA ASN A 153 -15.72 -4.17 -2.62
C ASN A 153 -16.35 -4.04 -1.22
N TYR A 154 -15.59 -4.27 -0.14
CA TYR A 154 -15.98 -4.09 1.27
C TYR A 154 -15.37 -2.84 1.91
N GLY A 155 -16.00 -2.38 2.98
CA GLY A 155 -15.63 -1.16 3.71
C GLY A 155 -16.59 0.01 3.45
N ASP A 156 -16.20 1.17 3.95
CA ASP A 156 -16.90 2.44 3.72
C ASP A 156 -16.52 3.06 2.36
N GLN A 157 -17.01 4.28 2.11
CA GLN A 157 -16.74 4.99 0.85
C GLN A 157 -15.25 5.36 0.68
N SER A 158 -14.50 5.55 1.77
CA SER A 158 -13.05 5.78 1.72
C SER A 158 -12.27 4.52 1.33
N SER A 159 -12.80 3.34 1.63
CA SER A 159 -12.14 2.07 1.33
C SER A 159 -12.51 1.51 -0.04
N LYS A 160 -13.80 1.51 -0.37
CA LYS A 160 -14.31 0.89 -1.59
C LYS A 160 -13.73 1.53 -2.85
N ASN A 161 -13.45 0.71 -3.85
CA ASN A 161 -13.05 1.10 -5.20
C ASN A 161 -11.75 1.95 -5.30
N SER A 162 -11.11 2.27 -4.19
CA SER A 162 -9.86 3.05 -4.12
C SER A 162 -8.65 2.21 -3.65
N HIS A 163 -8.88 0.91 -3.43
CA HIS A 163 -7.90 -0.05 -2.95
C HIS A 163 -7.98 -1.34 -3.77
N TRP A 164 -6.93 -2.15 -3.69
CA TRP A 164 -6.98 -3.50 -4.23
C TRP A 164 -7.78 -4.44 -3.34
N GLU A 165 -8.50 -5.36 -3.97
CA GLU A 165 -9.31 -6.37 -3.28
C GLU A 165 -8.47 -7.26 -2.35
N ASN A 166 -8.64 -7.06 -1.03
CA ASN A 166 -7.84 -7.70 -0.01
C ASN A 166 -7.96 -9.23 -0.05
N THR A 167 -9.15 -9.74 -0.41
CA THR A 167 -9.43 -11.19 -0.49
C THR A 167 -8.52 -11.94 -1.47
N ILE A 168 -8.13 -11.30 -2.58
CA ILE A 168 -7.40 -11.98 -3.69
C ILE A 168 -5.91 -11.64 -3.74
N ILE A 169 -5.48 -10.52 -3.13
CA ILE A 169 -4.06 -10.10 -3.08
C ILE A 169 -3.72 -9.49 -1.72
N GLN A 170 -3.82 -10.28 -0.65
CA GLN A 170 -3.47 -9.87 0.70
C GLN A 170 -2.01 -9.37 0.81
N ASN A 171 -1.80 -8.34 1.63
CA ASN A 171 -0.52 -7.67 1.87
C ASN A 171 0.03 -6.88 0.67
N GLU A 172 -0.76 -6.65 -0.38
CA GLU A 172 -0.42 -5.60 -1.34
C GLU A 172 -0.52 -4.25 -0.62
N TYR A 173 0.45 -3.36 -0.83
CA TYR A 173 0.54 -2.16 -0.02
C TYR A 173 -0.64 -1.18 -0.17
N MET A 174 -1.42 -1.26 -1.26
CA MET A 174 -2.66 -0.51 -1.50
C MET A 174 -3.92 -1.35 -1.19
N ASN A 175 -3.84 -2.41 -0.39
CA ASN A 175 -5.04 -2.97 0.23
C ASN A 175 -5.58 -2.01 1.30
N ALA A 176 -6.90 -1.98 1.50
CA ALA A 176 -7.52 -1.20 2.56
C ALA A 176 -7.15 -1.71 3.98
N SER A 177 -6.81 -3.00 4.09
CA SER A 177 -6.27 -3.57 5.32
C SER A 177 -4.77 -3.27 5.41
N VAL A 178 -4.34 -2.61 6.49
CA VAL A 178 -2.91 -2.47 6.79
C VAL A 178 -2.30 -3.84 7.10
N SER A 179 -1.17 -4.17 6.46
CA SER A 179 -0.40 -5.36 6.79
C SER A 179 0.43 -5.14 8.04
N LEU A 180 0.18 -5.92 9.09
CA LEU A 180 0.96 -5.84 10.33
C LEU A 180 2.36 -6.47 10.22
N THR A 181 2.66 -7.17 9.12
CA THR A 181 3.96 -7.79 8.91
C THR A 181 4.76 -7.07 7.84
N GLN A 182 4.27 -7.11 6.61
CA GLN A 182 4.98 -6.60 5.46
C GLN A 182 3.99 -6.29 4.36
N ALA A 183 3.86 -5.01 4.03
CA ALA A 183 3.22 -4.57 2.80
C ALA A 183 4.16 -4.69 1.60
N TYR A 184 3.65 -5.11 0.44
CA TYR A 184 4.42 -5.29 -0.80
C TYR A 184 4.01 -4.26 -1.84
N PHE A 185 4.97 -3.43 -2.27
CA PHE A 185 4.79 -2.52 -3.41
C PHE A 185 4.85 -3.30 -4.72
N SER A 186 3.73 -3.84 -5.17
CA SER A 186 3.73 -4.90 -6.18
C SER A 186 3.67 -4.36 -7.62
N GLY A 187 3.78 -5.29 -8.57
CA GLY A 187 3.50 -5.04 -9.98
C GLY A 187 2.07 -4.54 -10.24
N PHE A 188 1.09 -4.81 -9.37
CA PHE A 188 -0.27 -4.30 -9.55
C PHE A 188 -0.29 -2.77 -9.49
N THR A 189 0.29 -2.20 -8.44
CA THR A 189 0.24 -0.76 -8.23
C THR A 189 1.16 0.02 -9.18
N THR A 190 2.32 -0.52 -9.52
CA THR A 190 3.15 0.11 -10.58
C THR A 190 2.44 0.15 -11.92
N ASN A 191 1.75 -0.93 -12.31
CA ASN A 191 0.97 -0.94 -13.55
C ASN A 191 -0.27 -0.04 -13.47
N LEU A 192 -0.89 0.10 -12.29
CA LEU A 192 -1.93 1.11 -12.07
C LEU A 192 -1.38 2.53 -12.29
N LEU A 193 -0.22 2.86 -11.71
CA LEU A 193 0.40 4.17 -11.90
C LEU A 193 0.76 4.43 -13.37
N ARG A 194 1.23 3.41 -14.11
CA ARG A 194 1.41 3.50 -15.58
C ARG A 194 0.08 3.80 -16.28
N ASP A 195 -0.97 3.10 -15.89
CA ASP A 195 -2.31 3.26 -16.47
C ASP A 195 -2.98 4.59 -16.13
N THR A 196 -2.59 5.31 -15.07
CA THR A 196 -3.09 6.68 -14.84
C THR A 196 -2.79 7.60 -16.03
N GLY A 197 -1.65 7.36 -16.70
CA GLY A 197 -1.15 8.19 -17.78
C GLY A 197 -0.55 9.54 -17.34
N PHE A 198 -0.43 9.79 -16.03
CA PHE A 198 0.17 11.01 -15.46
C PHE A 198 1.70 10.94 -15.41
N TYR A 199 2.26 9.72 -15.40
CA TYR A 199 3.68 9.45 -15.27
C TYR A 199 4.25 8.90 -16.59
N VAL A 200 5.45 9.34 -16.98
CA VAL A 200 6.20 8.87 -18.15
C VAL A 200 6.87 7.53 -17.85
N GLU A 201 7.47 7.44 -16.66
CA GLU A 201 8.28 6.31 -16.24
C GLU A 201 7.92 5.93 -14.80
N ILE A 202 7.78 4.63 -14.58
CA ILE A 202 7.72 4.00 -13.27
C ILE A 202 8.88 3.01 -13.22
N ASP A 203 9.83 3.23 -12.30
CA ASP A 203 11.00 2.37 -12.14
C ASP A 203 10.60 0.99 -11.64
N GLU A 204 10.67 -0.01 -12.53
CA GLU A 204 10.40 -1.42 -12.25
C GLU A 204 11.27 -1.97 -11.12
N SER A 205 12.42 -1.37 -10.82
CA SER A 205 13.29 -1.80 -9.72
C SER A 205 12.65 -1.63 -8.33
N MET A 206 11.58 -0.86 -8.23
CA MET A 206 10.76 -0.75 -7.03
C MET A 206 9.88 -1.98 -6.79
N GLU A 207 9.48 -2.68 -7.85
CA GLU A 207 8.47 -3.73 -7.77
C GLU A 207 8.95 -4.85 -6.85
N GLU A 208 8.19 -5.06 -5.77
CA GLU A 208 8.38 -6.17 -4.86
C GLU A 208 7.64 -7.40 -5.39
N GLN A 209 8.30 -8.55 -5.29
CA GLN A 209 7.68 -9.81 -5.65
C GLN A 209 6.67 -10.22 -4.60
N MET A 210 5.42 -10.32 -5.03
CA MET A 210 4.31 -10.88 -4.28
C MET A 210 4.01 -12.30 -4.77
N PHE A 211 3.53 -13.15 -3.86
CA PHE A 211 3.20 -14.55 -4.17
C PHE A 211 1.76 -14.94 -3.83
N TYR A 212 1.07 -14.15 -2.99
CA TYR A 212 -0.32 -14.38 -2.63
C TYR A 212 -1.21 -14.39 -3.89
N GLY A 213 -1.95 -15.47 -4.12
CA GLY A 213 -2.81 -15.64 -5.29
C GLY A 213 -2.10 -15.94 -6.61
N LYS A 214 -0.76 -15.92 -6.67
CA LYS A 214 0.00 -16.08 -7.91
C LYS A 214 -0.21 -17.47 -8.53
N GLY A 215 -0.60 -17.52 -9.80
CA GLY A 215 -0.78 -18.75 -10.57
C GLY A 215 -1.96 -19.63 -10.15
N LYS A 216 -2.92 -19.09 -9.37
CA LYS A 216 -4.07 -19.87 -8.86
C LYS A 216 -5.22 -20.05 -9.86
N GLY A 217 -5.14 -19.41 -11.01
CA GLY A 217 -6.13 -19.48 -12.08
C GLY A 217 -7.39 -18.67 -11.83
N CYS A 218 -8.33 -18.74 -12.78
CA CYS A 218 -9.55 -17.93 -12.75
C CYS A 218 -10.49 -18.26 -11.59
N GLU A 219 -10.55 -19.53 -11.20
CA GLU A 219 -11.42 -19.99 -10.13
C GLU A 219 -11.04 -19.36 -8.78
N TYR A 220 -9.78 -19.00 -8.57
CA TYR A 220 -9.35 -18.29 -7.38
C TYR A 220 -9.90 -16.86 -7.33
N VAL A 221 -9.83 -16.13 -8.45
CA VAL A 221 -10.25 -14.72 -8.52
C VAL A 221 -11.76 -14.57 -8.62
N LEU A 222 -12.43 -15.44 -9.40
CA LEU A 222 -13.85 -15.32 -9.75
C LEU A 222 -14.76 -16.30 -8.99
N GLY A 223 -14.20 -17.41 -8.53
CA GLY A 223 -14.93 -18.48 -7.86
C GLY A 223 -14.93 -18.34 -6.34
N LYS A 224 -15.29 -19.43 -5.63
CA LYS A 224 -15.38 -19.43 -4.17
C LYS A 224 -14.01 -19.52 -3.49
N CYS A 225 -13.91 -18.97 -2.29
CA CYS A 225 -12.75 -19.15 -1.43
C CYS A 225 -12.64 -20.62 -0.98
N LYS A 226 -11.44 -21.21 -1.14
CA LYS A 226 -11.19 -22.63 -0.90
C LYS A 226 -10.05 -22.80 0.09
N THR A 227 -10.33 -23.42 1.23
CA THR A 227 -9.35 -23.76 2.27
C THR A 227 -8.37 -24.85 1.84
N THR A 228 -8.58 -25.48 0.68
CA THR A 228 -7.59 -26.35 0.03
C THR A 228 -6.41 -25.55 -0.59
N THR A 229 -6.51 -24.23 -0.63
CA THR A 229 -5.44 -23.32 -1.06
C THR A 229 -4.80 -22.68 0.17
N ARG A 230 -3.57 -22.18 0.04
CA ARG A 230 -2.84 -21.58 1.17
C ARG A 230 -3.35 -20.17 1.52
N GLU A 231 -4.00 -19.52 0.57
CA GLU A 231 -4.50 -18.16 0.68
C GLU A 231 -5.66 -18.09 1.69
N PHE A 232 -6.51 -19.10 1.73
CA PHE A 232 -7.66 -19.18 2.62
C PHE A 232 -7.46 -20.26 3.68
N CYS A 233 -8.00 -20.04 4.88
CA CYS A 233 -7.82 -20.94 6.01
C CYS A 233 -9.17 -21.41 6.60
N ASP A 234 -9.18 -22.53 7.31
CA ASP A 234 -10.31 -22.98 8.12
C ASP A 234 -10.03 -22.68 9.61
N PRO A 235 -10.84 -21.85 10.30
CA PRO A 235 -10.62 -21.52 11.71
C PRO A 235 -10.70 -22.73 12.65
N LYS A 236 -11.21 -23.87 12.19
CA LYS A 236 -11.24 -25.12 12.95
C LYS A 236 -9.94 -25.91 12.90
N THR A 237 -9.14 -25.76 11.83
CA THR A 237 -7.94 -26.59 11.61
C THR A 237 -6.65 -25.78 11.47
N ASP A 238 -6.76 -24.52 11.06
CA ASP A 238 -5.63 -23.69 10.63
C ASP A 238 -5.36 -22.53 11.60
N GLU A 239 -5.95 -22.60 12.80
CA GLU A 239 -5.70 -21.63 13.86
C GLU A 239 -4.27 -21.76 14.39
N LYS A 240 -3.62 -20.62 14.67
CA LYS A 240 -2.22 -20.56 15.14
C LYS A 240 -1.22 -21.22 14.18
N LEU A 241 -1.46 -21.14 12.88
CA LEU A 241 -0.46 -21.43 11.85
C LEU A 241 0.35 -20.18 11.50
N CYS A 242 1.42 -20.34 10.71
CA CYS A 242 2.12 -19.19 10.15
C CYS A 242 1.28 -18.51 9.06
N ASP A 243 1.39 -17.19 8.91
CA ASP A 243 0.77 -16.51 7.76
C ASP A 243 1.30 -17.00 6.39
N PHE A 244 0.69 -16.51 5.32
CA PHE A 244 1.05 -16.88 3.95
C PHE A 244 2.53 -16.65 3.60
N TYR A 245 3.19 -15.70 4.26
CA TYR A 245 4.59 -15.38 3.99
C TYR A 245 5.56 -15.97 5.03
N HIS A 246 5.06 -16.71 6.01
CA HIS A 246 5.81 -17.22 7.17
C HIS A 246 6.47 -16.11 7.99
N ASN A 247 5.78 -14.98 8.10
CA ASN A 247 6.28 -13.78 8.74
C ASN A 247 5.98 -13.74 10.25
N GLY A 248 4.99 -14.51 10.69
CA GLY A 248 4.62 -14.62 12.10
C GLY A 248 3.55 -15.67 12.33
N LEU A 249 3.24 -15.88 13.60
CA LEU A 249 2.09 -16.68 14.04
C LEU A 249 0.80 -15.91 13.77
N ALA A 250 -0.16 -16.57 13.14
CA ALA A 250 -1.38 -15.96 12.66
C ALA A 250 -2.63 -16.64 13.20
N THR A 251 -3.71 -15.86 13.26
CA THR A 251 -5.07 -16.33 13.53
C THR A 251 -5.82 -16.44 12.22
N CYS A 252 -6.64 -17.48 12.09
CA CYS A 252 -7.49 -17.68 10.93
C CYS A 252 -8.82 -16.98 11.16
N THR A 253 -9.07 -15.90 10.41
CA THR A 253 -10.30 -15.11 10.57
C THR A 253 -10.71 -14.44 9.26
N THR A 254 -11.97 -14.02 9.16
CA THR A 254 -12.43 -13.14 8.08
C THR A 254 -12.08 -11.70 8.48
N GLY A 255 -11.19 -11.06 7.71
CA GLY A 255 -10.86 -9.65 7.91
C GLY A 255 -12.03 -8.72 7.53
N GLN A 256 -12.03 -7.49 8.06
CA GLN A 256 -13.06 -6.47 7.78
C GLN A 256 -13.23 -6.17 6.28
N PHE A 257 -12.15 -6.31 5.50
CA PHE A 257 -12.10 -6.00 4.08
C PHE A 257 -12.18 -7.24 3.19
N ASN A 258 -12.50 -8.41 3.75
CA ASN A 258 -12.61 -9.64 3.00
C ASN A 258 -14.05 -9.92 2.58
N ASP A 259 -14.20 -10.62 1.46
CA ASP A 259 -15.47 -11.25 1.08
C ASP A 259 -15.94 -12.21 2.22
N PRO A 260 -17.25 -12.29 2.51
CA PRO A 260 -17.80 -13.16 3.54
C PRO A 260 -17.45 -14.63 3.30
N GLY A 261 -16.98 -15.30 4.35
CA GLY A 261 -16.56 -16.70 4.27
C GLY A 261 -15.18 -16.92 3.66
N CYS A 262 -14.45 -15.86 3.35
CA CYS A 262 -13.05 -15.91 2.90
C CYS A 262 -12.11 -15.59 4.05
N ASN A 263 -11.90 -16.57 4.95
CA ASN A 263 -10.94 -16.42 6.03
C ASN A 263 -9.51 -16.43 5.48
N ASN A 264 -8.66 -15.53 5.98
CA ASN A 264 -7.22 -15.55 5.76
C ASN A 264 -6.47 -15.63 7.08
N LEU A 265 -5.16 -15.83 7.00
CA LEU A 265 -4.27 -15.83 8.15
C LEU A 265 -3.76 -14.40 8.37
N PHE A 266 -4.05 -13.85 9.56
CA PHE A 266 -3.58 -12.53 9.98
C PHE A 266 -2.60 -12.66 11.15
N THR A 267 -1.37 -12.22 10.94
CA THR A 267 -0.34 -12.22 11.98
C THR A 267 -0.62 -11.12 13.00
N ASN A 268 -0.57 -11.48 14.28
CA ASN A 268 -0.62 -10.51 15.37
C ASN A 268 0.72 -9.77 15.48
N ALA A 269 0.69 -8.46 15.75
CA ALA A 269 1.89 -7.65 15.92
C ALA A 269 2.86 -8.21 16.99
N ALA A 270 2.34 -8.83 18.05
CA ALA A 270 3.13 -9.44 19.12
C ALA A 270 3.83 -10.76 18.71
N TYR A 271 3.56 -11.30 17.52
CA TYR A 271 4.07 -12.61 17.06
C TYR A 271 4.84 -12.53 15.74
N LYS A 272 5.38 -11.36 15.38
CA LYS A 272 6.26 -11.20 14.21
C LYS A 272 7.58 -11.95 14.45
N CYS A 273 7.96 -12.87 13.57
CA CYS A 273 9.14 -13.73 13.77
C CYS A 273 10.48 -12.97 13.82
N TRP A 274 10.57 -11.81 13.13
CA TRP A 274 11.80 -11.00 13.10
C TRP A 274 11.87 -9.94 14.21
N ASP A 275 10.78 -9.69 14.92
CA ASP A 275 10.79 -8.76 16.02
C ASP A 275 11.39 -9.45 17.25
N VAL A 276 12.60 -9.03 17.62
CA VAL A 276 13.35 -9.59 18.74
C VAL A 276 12.68 -9.35 20.10
N ASN A 277 11.77 -8.37 20.17
CA ASN A 277 10.99 -8.05 21.35
C ASN A 277 9.61 -8.74 21.34
N SER A 278 9.27 -9.47 20.27
CA SER A 278 8.01 -10.22 20.19
C SER A 278 7.92 -11.28 21.28
N VAL A 279 6.67 -11.64 21.62
CA VAL A 279 6.35 -12.70 22.58
C VAL A 279 7.03 -14.03 22.20
N LEU A 280 7.14 -14.32 20.90
CA LEU A 280 7.77 -15.55 20.41
C LEU A 280 9.29 -15.59 20.67
N ASN A 281 9.95 -14.44 20.75
CA ASN A 281 11.40 -14.35 20.93
C ASN A 281 11.81 -14.16 22.40
N ASN A 282 10.86 -13.94 23.32
CA ASN A 282 11.12 -13.85 24.75
C ASN A 282 11.04 -15.23 25.42
N MET A 283 12.21 -15.81 25.74
CA MET A 283 12.36 -17.20 26.24
C MET A 283 11.55 -17.54 27.50
N ASN A 284 11.08 -16.55 28.27
CA ASN A 284 10.27 -16.80 29.45
C ASN A 284 8.80 -17.19 29.13
N GLN A 285 8.27 -16.80 27.96
CA GLN A 285 6.87 -17.09 27.57
C GLN A 285 6.71 -18.33 26.67
N LEU A 286 7.81 -18.85 26.11
CA LEU A 286 7.81 -20.12 25.36
C LEU A 286 7.49 -21.34 26.22
N LYS A 287 7.55 -21.24 27.56
CA LYS A 287 7.20 -22.34 28.47
C LYS A 287 5.69 -22.51 28.68
N GLU A 288 4.89 -21.48 28.40
CA GLU A 288 3.42 -21.51 28.56
C GLU A 288 2.70 -21.85 27.25
N THR A 289 3.42 -21.88 26.13
CA THR A 289 2.85 -22.13 24.82
C THR A 289 3.48 -23.41 24.26
N GLU A 290 2.69 -24.45 24.04
CA GLU A 290 3.13 -25.74 23.45
C GLU A 290 3.54 -25.60 21.96
N PHE A 291 4.24 -24.53 21.58
CA PHE A 291 4.72 -24.34 20.22
C PHE A 291 6.07 -25.02 20.05
N THR A 292 6.08 -26.06 19.21
CA THR A 292 7.31 -26.54 18.59
C THR A 292 7.64 -25.60 17.43
N LEU A 293 8.41 -24.54 17.70
CA LEU A 293 9.09 -23.80 16.63
C LEU A 293 10.06 -24.78 15.96
N GLY A 294 9.66 -25.30 14.80
CA GLY A 294 10.61 -25.91 13.90
C GLY A 294 11.68 -24.86 13.60
N LEU A 295 12.86 -25.02 14.19
CA LEU A 295 14.04 -24.22 13.88
C LEU A 295 14.35 -24.41 12.39
N ILE A 296 13.70 -23.63 11.53
CA ILE A 296 14.16 -23.41 10.17
C ILE A 296 15.44 -22.60 10.35
N ARG A 297 16.57 -23.30 10.32
CA ARG A 297 17.93 -22.75 10.33
C ARG A 297 18.22 -21.79 9.15
N ASP A 298 17.26 -21.56 8.27
CA ASP A 298 17.35 -20.68 7.11
C ASP A 298 16.72 -19.28 7.33
N VAL A 299 16.42 -18.88 8.58
CA VAL A 299 16.16 -17.48 8.87
C VAL A 299 17.42 -16.68 8.55
N LEU A 300 17.34 -15.84 7.50
CA LEU A 300 18.30 -14.79 7.20
C LEU A 300 18.78 -14.18 8.51
N THR A 301 20.07 -14.32 8.82
CA THR A 301 20.67 -13.75 10.04
C THR A 301 20.18 -12.32 10.23
N ARG A 302 19.97 -11.86 11.48
CA ARG A 302 19.52 -10.49 11.84
C ARG A 302 20.16 -9.42 10.95
N THR A 303 21.44 -9.57 10.64
CA THR A 303 22.21 -8.69 9.75
C THR A 303 21.74 -8.69 8.29
N GLN A 304 21.38 -9.84 7.72
CA GLN A 304 20.86 -9.96 6.35
C GLN A 304 19.42 -9.42 6.23
N PHE A 305 18.57 -9.67 7.24
CA PHE A 305 17.21 -9.11 7.27
C PHE A 305 17.22 -7.59 7.48
N LEU A 306 17.99 -7.08 8.45
CA LEU A 306 18.17 -5.62 8.61
C LEU A 306 18.78 -4.97 7.37
N LYS A 307 19.67 -5.65 6.63
CA LYS A 307 20.14 -5.16 5.32
C LYS A 307 19.02 -5.12 4.27
N LYS A 308 18.12 -6.11 4.25
CA LYS A 308 16.97 -6.14 3.34
C LYS A 308 15.95 -5.05 3.70
N GLN A 309 15.65 -4.89 4.99
CA GLN A 309 14.75 -3.85 5.51
C GLN A 309 15.33 -2.44 5.33
N ASN A 310 16.63 -2.22 5.60
CA ASN A 310 17.29 -0.96 5.30
C ASN A 310 17.31 -0.66 3.80
N LYS A 311 17.49 -1.66 2.94
CA LYS A 311 17.35 -1.46 1.47
C LYS A 311 15.91 -1.07 1.10
N LYS A 312 14.89 -1.67 1.73
CA LYS A 312 13.48 -1.34 1.51
C LYS A 312 13.17 0.08 1.98
N MET A 313 13.57 0.45 3.19
CA MET A 313 13.46 1.82 3.70
C MET A 313 14.20 2.80 2.82
N ILE A 314 15.42 2.50 2.37
CA ILE A 314 16.11 3.35 1.38
C ILE A 314 15.27 3.46 0.09
N LYS A 315 14.65 2.39 -0.41
CA LYS A 315 13.75 2.48 -1.58
C LYS A 315 12.52 3.36 -1.30
N LEU A 316 11.80 3.14 -0.19
CA LEU A 316 10.65 3.93 0.28
C LEU A 316 11.01 5.41 0.50
N TRP A 317 12.12 5.70 1.19
CA TRP A 317 12.64 7.04 1.39
C TRP A 317 13.12 7.67 0.08
N VAL A 318 13.67 6.90 -0.85
CA VAL A 318 14.04 7.41 -2.17
C VAL A 318 12.80 7.67 -3.01
N ILE A 319 11.73 6.88 -2.90
CA ILE A 319 10.40 7.18 -3.47
C ILE A 319 9.94 8.54 -2.93
N ALA A 320 9.88 8.69 -1.60
CA ALA A 320 9.44 9.93 -0.96
C ALA A 320 10.36 11.16 -1.21
N LEU A 321 11.68 10.99 -1.26
CA LEU A 321 12.63 12.10 -1.46
C LEU A 321 12.79 12.48 -2.93
N LYS A 322 12.68 11.54 -3.88
CA LYS A 322 12.89 11.82 -5.32
C LYS A 322 11.63 12.24 -6.06
N MET A 323 10.47 12.20 -5.43
CA MET A 323 9.28 12.91 -5.90
C MET A 323 9.37 14.45 -5.67
N ASN A 324 10.50 15.00 -5.16
CA ASN A 324 10.61 16.37 -4.66
C ASN A 324 9.58 16.67 -3.54
N VAL A 325 9.20 15.66 -2.76
CA VAL A 325 8.05 15.69 -1.83
C VAL A 325 8.41 16.21 -0.42
N MET A 326 9.70 16.38 -0.08
CA MET A 326 10.09 16.99 1.21
C MET A 326 11.25 17.98 1.05
N GLN A 327 10.95 19.26 1.22
CA GLN A 327 11.94 20.23 1.71
C GLN A 327 11.75 20.32 3.23
N MET A 328 12.44 19.47 3.98
CA MET A 328 12.54 19.64 5.43
C MET A 328 13.33 20.91 5.74
N ASP A 329 12.80 21.71 6.66
CA ASP A 329 13.41 22.96 7.12
C ASP A 329 14.87 22.74 7.57
N ASN A 330 15.71 23.77 7.44
CA ASN A 330 17.19 23.70 7.45
C ASN A 330 17.85 23.12 8.74
N LYS A 331 17.08 22.74 9.76
CA LYS A 331 17.58 22.14 10.99
C LYS A 331 17.76 20.62 10.93
N SER A 332 17.23 19.92 9.92
CA SER A 332 17.22 18.45 9.85
C SER A 332 18.32 17.83 8.96
N GLN A 333 19.24 18.62 8.40
CA GLN A 333 20.24 18.17 7.42
C GLN A 333 21.39 17.29 7.96
N TYR A 334 21.36 16.88 9.24
CA TYR A 334 22.54 16.27 9.87
C TYR A 334 22.80 14.78 9.58
N ILE A 335 21.94 14.10 8.82
CA ILE A 335 22.09 12.65 8.60
C ILE A 335 21.92 12.30 7.12
N TYR A 336 22.95 12.54 6.30
CA TYR A 336 23.47 11.63 5.25
C TYR A 336 24.36 12.38 4.24
N LYS A 337 25.68 12.32 4.44
CA LYS A 337 26.67 12.54 3.36
C LYS A 337 27.25 11.19 2.96
N LYS A 338 26.73 10.56 1.89
CA LYS A 338 27.53 9.66 1.03
C LYS A 338 26.81 9.26 -0.27
N LYS A 339 27.51 9.53 -1.39
CA LYS A 339 27.33 9.05 -2.78
C LYS A 339 25.97 9.30 -3.45
N LYS A 340 25.94 10.39 -4.23
CA LYS A 340 25.00 10.66 -5.32
C LYS A 340 25.04 9.53 -6.36
N GLN A 341 24.01 8.70 -6.39
CA GLN A 341 23.64 7.91 -7.57
C GLN A 341 22.12 8.08 -7.73
N TYR A 342 21.74 8.94 -8.66
CA TYR A 342 20.35 9.36 -8.90
C TYR A 342 19.65 8.30 -9.74
N VAL A 343 18.75 7.55 -9.13
CA VAL A 343 17.75 6.69 -9.80
C VAL A 343 16.40 7.40 -9.73
N ASN A 344 15.86 7.92 -10.83
CA ASN A 344 14.54 8.55 -10.86
C ASN A 344 13.47 7.47 -10.82
N ILE A 345 12.56 7.56 -9.85
CA ILE A 345 11.68 6.44 -9.48
C ILE A 345 10.28 6.55 -10.12
N ILE A 346 9.71 7.75 -10.13
CA ILE A 346 8.50 8.09 -10.87
C ILE A 346 8.80 9.42 -11.57
N LYS A 347 8.62 9.49 -12.89
CA LYS A 347 8.76 10.75 -13.65
C LYS A 347 7.40 11.20 -14.13
N LYS A 348 7.00 12.43 -13.82
CA LYS A 348 5.78 13.03 -14.35
C LYS A 348 5.93 13.42 -15.83
N LYS A 349 4.81 13.40 -16.56
CA LYS A 349 4.74 13.85 -17.97
C LYS A 349 4.87 15.36 -18.14
#